data_AF-A0A9E0UNH0-F1
#
_entry.id   AF-A0A9E0UNH0-F1
#
_cell.length_a   1.000
_cell.length_b   1.000
_cell.length_c   1.000
_cell.angle_alpha   90.00
_cell.angle_beta   90.00
_cell.angle_gamma   90.00
#
_symmetry.space_group_name_H-M   'P 1'
#
loop_
_entity.id
_entity.type
_entity.pdbx_description
1 polymer ?
#
loop_
_entity_poly.entity_id
_entity_poly.type
_entity_poly.pdbx_seq_one_letter_code
_entity_poly.pdbx_strand_id
1 'polypeptide(L)'
;MGLRLRPRGPDLGSPAVNLNLSVALPLDRWVLFARGPRMGPVVLLWGLLLVLAGVALVLGRVRVTPLKARDWLLLGVGLALAQIWVVLLVAGWLFALGWRRRLDVQGPRWSYNLVQVGLVLLTLAALAGLVGAVSQGLLGRPEMQIMGNGSNGSLLNWYQDRGGPSLPELSVISVPMWAYRALMLAWALWLALRLLDWLRWGWEGFSRPLLWREGERTGLSGLRRQ
;
A
#
# COMPACT_ATOMS: atom_id res chain seq x y z
N MET A 1 -19.24 23.22 -7.41
CA MET A 1 -18.94 22.47 -6.17
C MET A 1 -17.44 22.57 -5.88
N GLY A 2 -17.04 23.35 -4.87
CA GLY A 2 -15.65 23.77 -4.69
C GLY A 2 -14.69 22.66 -4.25
N LEU A 3 -13.42 22.82 -4.63
CA LEU A 3 -12.25 22.09 -4.09
C LEU A 3 -12.01 22.36 -2.59
N ARG A 4 -12.52 23.50 -2.10
CA ARG A 4 -12.30 24.01 -0.76
C ARG A 4 -13.63 24.31 -0.09
N LEU A 5 -13.88 23.68 1.05
CA LEU A 5 -15.00 23.98 1.93
C LEU A 5 -14.51 24.91 3.04
N ARG A 6 -15.17 26.06 3.16
CA ARG A 6 -15.01 27.05 4.24
C ARG A 6 -16.40 27.36 4.78
N PRO A 7 -16.91 26.59 5.76
CA PRO A 7 -18.18 26.92 6.37
C PRO A 7 -18.04 28.29 7.05
N ARG A 8 -18.89 29.25 6.66
CA ARG A 8 -19.00 30.54 7.35
C ARG A 8 -19.94 30.34 8.52
N GLY A 9 -19.41 30.47 9.73
CA GLY A 9 -20.20 30.45 10.95
C GLY A 9 -20.73 31.84 11.30
N PRO A 10 -21.81 31.92 12.10
CA PRO A 10 -22.29 33.19 12.65
C PRO A 10 -21.25 33.83 13.58
N ASP A 11 -21.28 35.15 13.69
CA ASP A 11 -20.51 35.86 14.73
C ASP A 11 -21.13 35.56 16.09
N LEU A 12 -20.33 35.15 17.07
CA LEU A 12 -20.80 34.80 18.41
C LEU A 12 -20.96 36.06 19.28
N GLY A 13 -20.43 37.20 18.84
CA GLY A 13 -20.56 38.51 19.50
C GLY A 13 -19.87 38.60 20.88
N SER A 14 -19.30 37.50 21.37
CA SER A 14 -18.59 37.40 22.64
C SER A 14 -17.59 36.24 22.59
N PRO A 15 -16.48 36.29 23.36
CA PRO A 15 -15.53 35.19 23.43
C PRO A 15 -16.23 33.90 23.89
N ALA A 16 -16.09 32.84 23.11
CA ALA A 16 -16.66 31.55 23.43
C ALA A 16 -15.62 30.60 24.03
N VAL A 17 -16.06 29.72 24.92
CA VAL A 17 -15.24 28.68 25.55
C VAL A 17 -15.80 27.31 25.20
N ASN A 18 -14.96 26.28 25.19
CA ASN A 18 -15.34 24.90 24.85
C ASN A 18 -16.03 24.78 23.48
N LEU A 19 -15.43 25.36 22.46
CA LEU A 19 -15.93 25.25 21.09
C LEU A 19 -15.69 23.85 20.55
N ASN A 20 -16.78 23.14 20.23
CA ASN A 20 -16.75 21.87 19.51
C ASN A 20 -17.37 22.06 18.12
N LEU A 21 -16.60 21.79 17.08
CA LEU A 21 -16.97 22.03 15.69
C LEU A 21 -16.95 20.72 14.93
N SER A 22 -18.11 20.32 14.41
CA SER A 22 -18.27 19.11 13.62
C SER A 22 -18.68 19.44 12.20
N VAL A 23 -17.92 18.94 11.22
CA VAL A 23 -18.25 19.07 9.80
C VAL A 23 -18.55 17.69 9.24
N ALA A 24 -19.81 17.47 8.85
CA ALA A 24 -20.21 16.29 8.09
C ALA A 24 -19.91 16.50 6.60
N LEU A 25 -19.16 15.57 6.03
CA LEU A 25 -18.77 15.58 4.63
C LEU A 25 -19.56 14.51 3.85
N PRO A 26 -19.93 14.81 2.59
CA PRO A 26 -20.53 13.82 1.72
C PRO A 26 -19.59 12.62 1.49
N LEU A 27 -20.18 11.41 1.42
CA LEU A 27 -19.46 10.15 1.28
C LEU A 27 -18.79 9.96 -0.10
N ASP A 28 -19.17 10.77 -1.09
CA ASP A 28 -18.63 10.80 -2.46
C ASP A 28 -17.40 11.72 -2.60
N ARG A 29 -16.82 12.16 -1.47
CA ARG A 29 -15.65 13.03 -1.46
C ARG A 29 -14.45 12.41 -0.80
N TRP A 30 -13.31 12.61 -1.43
CA TRP A 30 -12.02 12.20 -0.91
C TRP A 30 -11.33 13.41 -0.27
N VAL A 31 -11.18 13.37 1.05
CA VAL A 31 -10.58 14.46 1.84
C VAL A 31 -9.06 14.40 1.75
N LEU A 32 -8.43 15.42 1.18
CA LEU A 32 -6.98 15.49 1.02
C LEU A 32 -6.29 16.18 2.19
N PHE A 33 -6.88 17.28 2.65
CA PHE A 33 -6.36 18.06 3.76
C PHE A 33 -7.51 18.61 4.60
N ALA A 34 -7.33 18.59 5.91
CA ALA A 34 -8.21 19.22 6.87
C ALA A 34 -7.36 20.15 7.74
N ARG A 35 -7.75 21.42 7.83
CA ARG A 35 -7.08 22.43 8.65
C ARG A 35 -8.13 23.16 9.48
N GLY A 36 -7.83 23.36 10.75
CA GLY A 36 -8.68 24.08 11.68
C GLY A 36 -7.93 24.41 12.98
N PRO A 37 -8.65 24.71 14.08
CA PRO A 37 -8.05 25.15 15.33
C PRO A 37 -7.23 24.04 16.05
N ARG A 38 -6.64 24.39 17.21
CA ARG A 38 -5.56 23.66 17.91
C ARG A 38 -5.74 22.13 17.98
N MET A 39 -6.93 21.61 18.26
CA MET A 39 -7.19 20.16 18.26
C MET A 39 -8.12 19.80 17.10
N GLY A 40 -7.70 18.92 16.21
CA GLY A 40 -8.46 18.57 15.01
C GLY A 40 -8.01 17.28 14.32
N PRO A 41 -8.65 16.92 13.20
CA PRO A 41 -8.29 15.78 12.38
C PRO A 41 -6.89 15.93 11.79
N VAL A 42 -6.13 14.83 11.84
CA VAL A 42 -4.84 14.68 11.19
C VAL A 42 -4.99 13.66 10.06
N VAL A 43 -4.57 14.05 8.86
CA VAL A 43 -4.53 13.16 7.68
C VAL A 43 -3.21 12.40 7.70
N LEU A 44 -3.19 11.22 8.32
CA LEU A 44 -1.95 10.45 8.52
C LEU A 44 -1.33 9.94 7.21
N LEU A 45 -2.12 9.82 6.15
CA LEU A 45 -1.64 9.32 4.85
C LEU A 45 -0.41 10.10 4.36
N TRP A 46 -0.36 11.43 4.50
CA TRP A 46 0.78 12.21 4.02
C TRP A 46 2.07 11.89 4.76
N GLY A 47 2.00 11.67 6.08
CA GLY A 47 3.12 11.20 6.87
C GLY A 47 3.56 9.80 6.45
N LEU A 48 2.60 8.90 6.22
CA LEU A 48 2.87 7.56 5.72
C LEU A 48 3.53 7.59 4.33
N LEU A 49 3.07 8.45 3.42
CA LEU A 49 3.66 8.61 2.08
C LEU A 49 5.10 9.13 2.15
N LEU A 50 5.43 10.03 3.09
CA LEU A 50 6.80 10.48 3.32
C LEU A 50 7.70 9.32 3.80
N VAL A 51 7.22 8.54 4.77
CA VAL A 51 7.95 7.36 5.25
C VAL A 51 8.14 6.34 4.13
N LEU A 52 7.09 6.06 3.35
CA LEU A 52 7.13 5.16 2.20
C LEU A 52 8.09 5.65 1.12
N ALA A 53 8.16 6.96 0.85
CA ALA A 53 9.13 7.52 -0.07
C ALA A 53 10.57 7.28 0.41
N GLY A 54 10.85 7.48 1.70
CA GLY A 54 12.13 7.15 2.32
C GLY A 54 12.48 5.67 2.16
N VAL A 55 11.55 4.78 2.51
CA VAL A 55 11.72 3.32 2.35
C VAL A 55 11.95 2.94 0.89
N ALA A 56 11.18 3.49 -0.05
CA ALA A 56 11.33 3.22 -1.47
C ALA A 56 12.69 3.66 -2.03
N LEU A 57 13.25 4.77 -1.54
CA LEU A 57 14.59 5.22 -1.91
C LEU A 57 15.69 4.31 -1.35
N VAL A 58 15.50 3.74 -0.16
CA VAL A 58 16.41 2.74 0.41
C VAL A 58 16.32 1.44 -0.37
N LEU A 59 15.11 0.91 -0.56
CA LEU A 59 14.87 -0.34 -1.30
C LEU A 59 15.31 -0.26 -2.75
N GLY A 60 15.12 0.89 -3.42
CA GLY A 60 15.58 1.11 -4.79
C GLY A 60 17.09 1.10 -4.97
N ARG A 61 17.88 1.21 -3.89
CA ARG A 61 19.34 1.03 -3.94
C ARG A 61 19.75 -0.44 -3.77
N VAL A 62 18.86 -1.28 -3.24
CA VAL A 62 19.13 -2.69 -3.02
C VAL A 62 19.01 -3.44 -4.35
N ARG A 63 20.14 -3.91 -4.89
CA ARG A 63 20.21 -4.64 -6.18
C ARG A 63 19.66 -6.08 -6.13
N VAL A 64 18.88 -6.43 -5.11
CA VAL A 64 18.27 -7.76 -4.96
C VAL A 64 17.07 -7.91 -5.91
N THR A 65 16.30 -6.84 -6.09
CA THR A 65 15.14 -6.80 -7.00
C THR A 65 15.44 -5.93 -8.22
N PRO A 66 14.79 -6.18 -9.38
CA PRO A 66 14.95 -5.34 -10.57
C PRO A 66 14.18 -4.00 -10.47
N LEU A 67 13.43 -3.79 -9.39
CA LEU A 67 12.60 -2.60 -9.18
C LEU A 67 13.46 -1.37 -8.87
N LYS A 68 13.17 -0.25 -9.55
CA LYS A 68 13.75 1.05 -9.24
C LYS A 68 13.00 1.70 -8.08
N ALA A 69 13.59 2.74 -7.47
CA ALA A 69 12.94 3.51 -6.40
C ALA A 69 11.54 4.02 -6.78
N ARG A 70 11.34 4.43 -8.05
CA ARG A 70 10.03 4.85 -8.56
C ARG A 70 8.99 3.72 -8.55
N ASP A 71 9.39 2.50 -8.85
CA ASP A 71 8.48 1.35 -8.90
C ASP A 71 8.09 0.95 -7.47
N TRP A 72 9.05 0.99 -6.53
CA TRP A 72 8.79 0.83 -5.10
C TRP A 72 7.85 1.91 -4.53
N LEU A 73 8.06 3.16 -4.93
CA LEU A 73 7.22 4.28 -4.50
C LEU A 73 5.79 4.10 -5.04
N LEU A 74 5.62 3.87 -6.35
CA LEU A 74 4.29 3.66 -6.94
C LEU A 74 3.57 2.46 -6.33
N LEU A 75 4.27 1.34 -6.13
CA LEU A 75 3.73 0.16 -5.47
C LEU A 75 3.30 0.46 -4.04
N GLY A 76 4.15 1.15 -3.28
CA GLY A 76 3.86 1.56 -1.91
C GLY A 76 2.64 2.50 -1.82
N VAL A 77 2.57 3.52 -2.68
CA VAL A 77 1.46 4.49 -2.68
C VAL A 77 0.12 3.81 -2.97
N GLY A 78 0.01 3.05 -4.06
CA GLY A 78 -1.30 2.47 -4.42
C GLY A 78 -1.74 1.37 -3.44
N LEU A 79 -0.81 0.58 -2.92
CA LEU A 79 -1.14 -0.40 -1.88
C LEU A 79 -1.42 0.26 -0.52
N ALA A 80 -0.78 1.36 -0.15
CA ALA A 80 -1.12 2.09 1.08
C ALA A 80 -2.53 2.69 1.05
N LEU A 81 -3.01 3.07 -0.14
CA LEU A 81 -4.38 3.54 -0.36
C LEU A 81 -5.43 2.44 -0.33
N ALA A 82 -5.02 1.17 -0.52
CA ALA A 82 -5.91 0.02 -0.55
C ALA A 82 -5.80 -0.84 0.71
N GLN A 83 -4.62 -1.40 0.96
CA GLN A 83 -4.32 -2.31 2.06
C GLN A 83 -2.83 -2.31 2.40
N ILE A 84 -2.46 -1.69 3.53
CA ILE A 84 -1.06 -1.54 3.95
C ILE A 84 -0.34 -2.88 4.14
N TRP A 85 -1.04 -3.92 4.62
CA TRP A 85 -0.47 -5.25 4.86
C TRP A 85 0.01 -5.93 3.57
N VAL A 86 -0.63 -5.64 2.44
CA VAL A 86 -0.26 -6.20 1.14
C VAL A 86 1.09 -5.63 0.67
N VAL A 87 1.45 -4.40 1.08
CA VAL A 87 2.79 -3.83 0.80
C VAL A 87 3.88 -4.75 1.33
N LEU A 88 3.75 -5.18 2.59
CA LEU A 88 4.74 -6.04 3.25
C LEU A 88 4.81 -7.42 2.61
N LEU A 89 3.65 -8.02 2.30
CA LEU A 89 3.57 -9.31 1.64
C LEU A 89 4.25 -9.29 0.26
N VAL A 90 3.93 -8.29 -0.56
CA VAL A 90 4.48 -8.14 -1.91
C VAL A 90 5.97 -7.80 -1.86
N ALA A 91 6.38 -6.94 -0.92
CA ALA A 91 7.80 -6.65 -0.71
C ALA A 91 8.56 -7.92 -0.35
N GLY A 92 8.08 -8.67 0.65
CA GLY A 92 8.66 -9.95 1.07
C GLY A 92 8.74 -10.97 -0.06
N TRP A 93 7.69 -11.07 -0.88
CA TRP A 93 7.66 -11.91 -2.07
C TRP A 93 8.74 -11.53 -3.10
N LEU A 94 8.85 -10.26 -3.46
CA LEU A 94 9.87 -9.78 -4.40
C LEU A 94 11.30 -10.02 -3.87
N PHE A 95 11.51 -9.81 -2.57
CA PHE A 95 12.77 -10.11 -1.91
C PHE A 95 13.08 -11.60 -1.90
N ALA A 96 12.09 -12.45 -1.62
CA ALA A 96 12.26 -13.90 -1.62
C ALA A 96 12.65 -14.42 -3.02
N LEU A 97 12.02 -13.90 -4.08
CA LEU A 97 12.39 -14.20 -5.47
C LEU A 97 13.82 -13.72 -5.79
N GLY A 98 14.20 -12.53 -5.36
CA GLY A 98 15.55 -11.98 -5.59
C GLY A 98 16.64 -12.71 -4.82
N TRP A 99 16.34 -13.13 -3.59
CA TRP A 99 17.23 -13.92 -2.76
C TRP A 99 17.43 -15.31 -3.34
N ARG A 100 16.36 -15.96 -3.82
CA ARG A 100 16.43 -17.26 -4.49
C ARG A 100 17.42 -17.28 -5.65
N ARG A 101 17.50 -16.20 -6.45
CA ARG A 101 18.45 -16.11 -7.58
C ARG A 101 19.92 -16.08 -7.15
N ARG A 102 20.20 -15.74 -5.89
CA ARG A 102 21.55 -15.57 -5.34
C ARG A 102 21.98 -16.75 -4.48
N LEU A 103 21.03 -17.60 -4.08
CA LEU A 103 21.32 -18.80 -3.31
C LEU A 103 22.04 -19.79 -4.21
N ASP A 104 23.28 -20.08 -3.84
CA ASP A 104 24.05 -21.14 -4.47
C ASP A 104 23.43 -22.51 -4.14
N VAL A 105 23.56 -23.46 -5.06
CA VAL A 105 22.80 -24.73 -5.05
C VAL A 105 23.35 -25.73 -4.02
N GLN A 106 24.17 -25.28 -3.07
CA GLN A 106 24.88 -26.11 -2.12
C GLN A 106 24.05 -26.29 -0.84
N GLY A 107 23.45 -27.48 -0.68
CA GLY A 107 22.62 -27.82 0.47
C GLY A 107 21.83 -29.12 0.26
N PRO A 108 21.20 -29.67 1.32
CA PRO A 108 20.40 -30.90 1.25
C PRO A 108 19.15 -30.75 0.36
N ARG A 109 18.72 -31.83 -0.30
CA ARG A 109 17.60 -31.82 -1.28
C ARG A 109 16.28 -31.32 -0.66
N TRP A 110 16.01 -31.65 0.60
CA TRP A 110 14.77 -31.28 1.30
C TRP A 110 14.63 -29.78 1.55
N SER A 111 15.70 -29.09 1.96
CA SER A 111 15.66 -27.64 2.17
C SER A 111 15.40 -26.89 0.87
N TYR A 112 15.97 -27.36 -0.25
CA TYR A 112 15.72 -26.80 -1.57
C TYR A 112 14.26 -26.92 -2.00
N ASN A 113 13.67 -28.11 -1.83
CA ASN A 113 12.27 -28.37 -2.18
C ASN A 113 11.31 -27.59 -1.27
N LEU A 114 11.61 -27.46 0.03
CA LEU A 114 10.83 -26.62 0.93
C LEU A 114 10.83 -25.15 0.51
N VAL A 115 11.99 -24.59 0.14
CA VAL A 115 12.08 -23.22 -0.36
C VAL A 115 11.27 -23.06 -1.65
N GLN A 116 11.25 -24.06 -2.54
CA GLN A 116 10.43 -24.03 -3.75
C GLN A 116 8.93 -24.01 -3.44
N VAL A 117 8.46 -24.91 -2.57
CA VAL A 117 7.05 -24.93 -2.16
C VAL A 117 6.68 -23.63 -1.46
N GLY A 118 7.53 -23.14 -0.55
CA GLY A 118 7.34 -21.86 0.14
C GLY A 118 7.25 -20.67 -0.84
N LEU A 119 8.09 -20.63 -1.87
CA LEU A 119 8.04 -19.59 -2.90
C LEU A 119 6.77 -19.67 -3.75
N VAL A 120 6.30 -20.86 -4.08
CA VAL A 120 5.03 -21.04 -4.81
C VAL A 120 3.86 -20.54 -3.97
N LEU A 121 3.78 -20.96 -2.70
CA LEU A 121 2.74 -20.50 -1.77
C LEU A 121 2.78 -18.99 -1.56
N LEU A 122 3.99 -18.43 -1.39
CA LEU A 122 4.18 -16.98 -1.23
C LEU A 122 3.77 -16.22 -2.49
N THR A 123 4.04 -16.77 -3.68
CA THR A 123 3.62 -16.18 -4.95
C THR A 123 2.09 -16.18 -5.08
N LEU A 124 1.44 -17.29 -4.75
CA LEU A 124 -0.03 -17.37 -4.75
C LEU A 124 -0.64 -16.39 -3.75
N ALA A 125 -0.08 -16.31 -2.54
CA ALA A 125 -0.53 -15.37 -1.52
C ALA A 125 -0.34 -13.91 -1.97
N ALA A 126 0.81 -13.57 -2.55
CA ALA A 126 1.08 -12.23 -3.06
C ALA A 126 0.14 -11.84 -4.20
N LEU A 127 -0.10 -12.75 -5.17
CA LEU A 127 -1.03 -12.51 -6.28
C LEU A 127 -2.47 -12.34 -5.77
N ALA A 128 -2.93 -13.20 -4.85
CA ALA A 128 -4.24 -13.06 -4.23
C ALA A 128 -4.37 -11.73 -3.46
N GLY A 129 -3.33 -11.35 -2.71
CA GLY A 129 -3.26 -10.07 -2.01
C GLY A 129 -3.32 -8.87 -2.95
N LEU A 130 -2.62 -8.91 -4.09
CA LEU A 130 -2.66 -7.86 -5.11
C LEU A 130 -4.05 -7.73 -5.75
N VAL A 131 -4.70 -8.84 -6.09
CA VAL A 131 -6.08 -8.83 -6.61
C VAL A 131 -7.04 -8.24 -5.58
N GLY A 132 -6.91 -8.64 -4.32
CA GLY A 132 -7.68 -8.08 -3.21
C GLY A 132 -7.47 -6.57 -3.06
N ALA A 133 -6.22 -6.11 -3.11
CA ALA A 133 -5.87 -4.70 -3.01
C ALA A 133 -6.41 -3.88 -4.19
N VAL A 134 -6.35 -4.40 -5.42
CA VAL A 134 -6.92 -3.72 -6.60
C VAL A 134 -8.44 -3.63 -6.48
N SER A 135 -9.12 -4.71 -6.07
CA SER A 135 -10.57 -4.72 -5.85
C SER A 135 -10.99 -3.70 -4.79
N GLN A 136 -10.30 -3.71 -3.64
CA GLN A 136 -10.51 -2.76 -2.56
C GLN A 136 -10.19 -1.31 -2.99
N GLY A 137 -9.17 -1.12 -3.82
CA GLY A 137 -8.80 0.19 -4.34
C GLY A 137 -9.80 0.79 -5.33
N LEU A 138 -10.47 -0.03 -6.14
CA LEU A 138 -11.43 0.45 -7.14
C LEU A 138 -12.85 0.61 -6.56
N LEU A 139 -13.26 -0.34 -5.71
CA LEU A 139 -14.62 -0.43 -5.16
C LEU A 139 -14.74 0.14 -3.75
N GLY A 140 -13.64 0.17 -3.00
CA GLY A 140 -13.60 0.66 -1.63
C GLY A 140 -13.53 2.17 -1.52
N ARG A 141 -13.54 2.64 -0.26
CA ARG A 141 -13.34 4.05 0.08
C ARG A 141 -11.88 4.25 0.45
N PRO A 142 -11.20 5.28 -0.09
CA PRO A 142 -9.82 5.56 0.27
C PRO A 142 -9.73 5.90 1.75
N GLU A 143 -8.98 5.08 2.49
CA GLU A 143 -8.68 5.38 3.88
C GLU A 143 -7.53 6.39 3.94
N MET A 144 -7.88 7.66 4.12
CA MET A 144 -6.90 8.73 4.38
C MET A 144 -6.29 8.66 5.79
N GLN A 145 -6.67 7.62 6.56
CA GLN A 145 -6.28 7.41 7.95
C GLN A 145 -6.49 8.70 8.76
N ILE A 146 -7.68 9.28 8.62
CA ILE A 146 -8.06 10.48 9.35
C ILE A 146 -8.30 10.06 10.79
N MET A 147 -7.43 10.53 11.67
CA MET A 147 -7.50 10.28 13.11
C MET A 147 -7.42 11.60 13.88
N GLY A 148 -7.72 11.57 15.16
CA GLY A 148 -7.65 12.74 16.05
C GLY A 148 -9.02 13.32 16.37
N ASN A 149 -9.22 13.62 17.66
CA ASN A 149 -10.44 14.21 18.21
C ASN A 149 -11.76 13.48 17.82
N GLY A 150 -11.72 12.15 17.66
CA GLY A 150 -12.87 11.34 17.22
C GLY A 150 -13.28 11.54 15.76
N SER A 151 -12.42 12.14 14.93
CA SER A 151 -12.69 12.37 13.51
C SER A 151 -12.54 11.09 12.69
N ASN A 152 -13.32 10.99 11.61
CA ASN A 152 -13.24 9.93 10.60
C ASN A 152 -13.39 10.51 9.18
N GLY A 153 -13.42 9.66 8.15
CA GLY A 153 -13.50 10.09 6.75
C GLY A 153 -14.73 10.90 6.36
N SER A 154 -15.82 10.84 7.14
CA SER A 154 -17.08 11.55 6.89
C SER A 154 -17.39 12.63 7.92
N LEU A 155 -16.81 12.55 9.12
CA LEU A 155 -17.06 13.45 10.23
C LEU A 155 -15.73 13.98 10.74
N LEU A 156 -15.52 15.28 10.56
CA LEU A 156 -14.32 15.97 11.03
C LEU A 156 -14.67 16.80 12.26
N ASN A 157 -13.98 16.55 13.37
CA ASN A 157 -14.24 17.17 14.66
C ASN A 157 -13.04 18.01 15.09
N TRP A 158 -13.28 19.27 15.42
CA TRP A 158 -12.30 20.18 15.99
C TRP A 158 -12.74 20.64 17.37
N TYR A 159 -11.77 20.79 18.27
CA TYR A 159 -11.99 21.27 19.62
C TYR A 159 -11.07 22.46 19.93
N GLN A 160 -11.64 23.47 20.59
CA GLN A 160 -10.90 24.63 21.06
C GLN A 160 -11.44 25.12 22.41
N ASP A 161 -10.57 25.14 23.41
CA ASP A 161 -10.92 25.54 24.78
C ASP A 161 -11.28 27.03 24.91
N ARG A 162 -10.55 27.90 24.20
CA ARG A 162 -10.81 29.35 24.17
C ARG A 162 -10.86 29.86 22.75
N GLY A 163 -12.04 30.32 22.33
CA GLY A 163 -12.30 30.95 21.04
C GLY A 163 -12.41 32.47 21.14
N GLY A 164 -12.24 33.13 20.00
CA GLY A 164 -12.54 34.56 19.87
C GLY A 164 -14.05 34.82 19.71
N PRO A 165 -14.43 36.09 19.48
CA PRO A 165 -15.82 36.45 19.18
C PRO A 165 -16.30 35.85 17.84
N SER A 166 -15.40 35.56 16.91
CA SER A 166 -15.71 34.86 15.67
C SER A 166 -15.36 33.38 15.74
N LEU A 167 -16.14 32.57 14.99
CA LEU A 167 -15.84 31.15 14.81
C LEU A 167 -14.48 30.94 14.11
N PRO A 168 -13.69 29.94 14.53
CA PRO A 168 -12.38 29.66 13.93
C PRO A 168 -12.49 29.34 12.43
N GLU A 169 -11.54 29.84 11.63
CA GLU A 169 -11.48 29.50 10.21
C GLU A 169 -11.16 28.01 10.02
N LEU A 170 -12.15 27.25 9.53
CA LEU A 170 -12.02 25.87 9.12
C LEU A 170 -11.81 25.82 7.61
N SER A 171 -10.85 25.00 7.16
CA SER A 171 -10.70 24.74 5.73
C SER A 171 -10.44 23.27 5.45
N VAL A 172 -11.28 22.69 4.61
CA VAL A 172 -11.16 21.30 4.14
C VAL A 172 -10.96 21.32 2.64
N ILE A 173 -9.92 20.63 2.17
CA ILE A 173 -9.65 20.40 0.76
C ILE A 173 -10.10 18.98 0.44
N SER A 174 -11.05 18.85 -0.49
CA SER A 174 -11.55 17.55 -0.93
C SER A 174 -11.74 17.54 -2.44
N VAL A 175 -11.57 16.36 -3.03
CA VAL A 175 -11.79 16.10 -4.45
C VAL A 175 -12.92 15.10 -4.64
N PRO A 176 -13.59 15.10 -5.81
CA PRO A 176 -14.60 14.08 -6.12
C PRO A 176 -14.01 12.66 -6.12
N MET A 177 -14.79 11.67 -5.68
CA MET A 177 -14.35 10.27 -5.62
C MET A 177 -13.91 9.70 -6.98
N TRP A 178 -14.43 10.22 -8.10
CA TRP A 178 -14.01 9.77 -9.43
C TRP A 178 -12.52 10.02 -9.68
N ALA A 179 -11.94 11.09 -9.11
CA ALA A 179 -10.52 11.41 -9.29
C ALA A 179 -9.65 10.34 -8.63
N TYR A 180 -10.05 9.86 -7.45
CA TYR A 180 -9.43 8.70 -6.79
C TYR A 180 -9.56 7.44 -7.65
N ARG A 181 -10.76 7.14 -8.17
CA ARG A 181 -10.98 5.94 -9.00
C ARG A 181 -10.14 5.96 -10.28
N ALA A 182 -10.02 7.12 -10.93
CA ALA A 182 -9.17 7.27 -12.11
C ALA A 182 -7.69 7.06 -11.77
N LEU A 183 -7.22 7.61 -10.64
CA LEU A 183 -5.86 7.39 -10.13
C LEU A 183 -5.60 5.90 -9.85
N MET A 184 -6.53 5.23 -9.15
CA MET A 184 -6.41 3.81 -8.84
C MET A 184 -6.48 2.92 -10.08
N LEU A 185 -7.26 3.29 -11.09
CA LEU A 185 -7.32 2.56 -12.36
C LEU A 185 -6.00 2.70 -13.13
N ALA A 186 -5.46 3.92 -13.23
CA ALA A 186 -4.15 4.15 -13.83
C ALA A 186 -3.05 3.38 -13.10
N TRP A 187 -3.12 3.36 -11.76
CA TRP A 187 -2.20 2.59 -10.93
C TRP A 187 -2.34 1.08 -11.14
N ALA A 188 -3.56 0.55 -11.19
CA ALA A 188 -3.82 -0.88 -11.39
C ALA A 188 -3.33 -1.33 -12.77
N LEU A 189 -3.51 -0.51 -13.80
CA LEU A 189 -2.98 -0.78 -15.14
C LEU A 189 -1.45 -0.82 -15.13
N TRP A 190 -0.82 0.18 -14.50
CA TRP A 190 0.63 0.20 -14.33
C TRP A 190 1.14 -1.04 -13.58
N LEU A 191 0.47 -1.42 -12.50
CA LEU A 191 0.81 -2.59 -11.69
C LEU A 191 0.68 -3.86 -12.53
N ALA A 192 -0.39 -4.02 -13.31
CA ALA A 192 -0.58 -5.20 -14.16
C ALA A 192 0.56 -5.38 -15.17
N LEU A 193 0.97 -4.31 -15.84
CA LEU A 193 2.10 -4.33 -16.78
C LEU A 193 3.41 -4.71 -16.08
N ARG A 194 3.66 -4.13 -14.90
CA ARG A 194 4.87 -4.42 -14.11
C ARG A 194 4.88 -5.81 -13.50
N LEU A 195 3.72 -6.32 -13.11
CA LEU A 195 3.59 -7.64 -12.52
C LEU A 195 4.00 -8.73 -13.51
N LEU A 196 3.68 -8.56 -14.81
CA LEU A 196 4.15 -9.47 -15.87
C LEU A 196 5.68 -9.48 -15.98
N ASP A 197 6.31 -8.30 -15.97
CA ASP A 197 7.78 -8.18 -15.96
C ASP A 197 8.39 -8.91 -14.75
N TRP A 198 7.82 -8.71 -13.56
CA TRP A 198 8.32 -9.31 -12.32
C TRP A 198 8.10 -10.83 -12.28
N LEU A 199 6.96 -11.31 -12.78
CA LEU A 199 6.66 -12.73 -12.83
C LEU A 199 7.58 -13.45 -13.82
N ARG A 200 7.83 -12.84 -14.99
CA ARG A 200 8.82 -13.34 -15.96
C ARG A 200 10.22 -13.37 -15.36
N TRP A 201 10.63 -12.29 -14.70
CA TRP A 201 11.92 -12.22 -13.99
C TRP A 201 12.03 -13.26 -12.86
N GLY A 202 10.95 -13.48 -12.11
CA GLY A 202 10.86 -14.49 -11.07
C GLY A 202 10.96 -15.90 -11.64
N TRP A 203 10.28 -16.17 -12.74
CA TRP A 203 10.31 -17.46 -13.45
C TRP A 203 11.70 -17.81 -13.97
N GLU A 204 12.41 -16.85 -14.58
CA GLU A 204 13.80 -17.04 -15.00
C GLU A 204 14.73 -17.35 -13.82
N GLY A 205 14.45 -16.79 -12.64
CA GLY A 205 15.18 -17.08 -11.41
C GLY A 205 14.82 -18.40 -10.73
N PHE A 206 13.59 -18.85 -10.90
CA PHE A 206 13.07 -20.10 -10.34
C PHE A 206 13.52 -21.32 -11.17
N SER A 207 13.56 -21.16 -12.50
CA SER A 207 13.86 -22.24 -13.46
C SER A 207 15.35 -22.58 -13.61
N ARG A 208 16.27 -21.75 -13.11
CA ARG A 208 17.71 -22.00 -13.20
C ARG A 208 18.33 -22.27 -11.83
N PRO A 209 19.21 -23.28 -11.66
CA PRO A 209 19.62 -24.30 -12.65
C PRO A 209 18.76 -25.57 -12.71
N LEU A 210 17.95 -25.90 -11.68
CA LEU A 210 17.04 -27.06 -11.68
C LEU A 210 15.72 -26.70 -10.99
N LEU A 211 14.59 -27.11 -11.57
CA LEU A 211 13.24 -26.88 -11.00
C LEU A 211 12.99 -27.71 -9.74
N TRP A 212 13.37 -29.00 -9.78
CA TRP A 212 13.25 -29.92 -8.66
C TRP A 212 14.48 -30.84 -8.64
N ARG A 213 14.98 -31.15 -7.45
CA ARG A 213 15.99 -32.21 -7.31
C ARG A 213 15.29 -33.55 -7.21
N GLU A 214 15.29 -34.27 -8.32
CA GLU A 214 14.87 -35.67 -8.36
C GLU A 214 15.86 -36.51 -7.54
N GLY A 215 15.34 -37.50 -6.80
CA GLY A 215 16.18 -38.52 -6.19
C GLY A 215 16.86 -39.31 -7.31
N GLU A 216 18.13 -39.67 -7.12
CA GLU A 216 18.79 -40.64 -8.00
C GLU A 216 17.84 -41.81 -8.25
N ARG A 217 17.40 -41.95 -9.50
CA ARG A 217 17.04 -43.28 -10.00
C ARG A 217 18.36 -44.04 -10.05
N THR A 218 18.70 -44.65 -8.92
CA THR A 218 19.73 -45.69 -8.86
C THR A 218 19.40 -46.66 -9.99
N GLY A 219 20.29 -46.70 -10.99
CA GLY A 219 20.06 -47.41 -12.23
C GLY A 219 19.73 -48.88 -11.96
N LEU A 220 18.52 -49.28 -12.30
CA LEU A 220 18.19 -50.70 -12.54
C LEU A 220 18.73 -51.11 -13.92
N SER A 221 20.00 -50.80 -14.21
CA SER A 221 20.70 -51.17 -15.44
C SER A 221 21.75 -52.26 -15.15
N GLY A 222 21.35 -53.32 -14.44
CA GLY A 222 22.30 -54.33 -13.97
C GLY A 222 21.78 -55.76 -13.81
N LEU A 223 20.59 -56.14 -14.32
CA LEU A 223 20.05 -57.50 -14.11
C LEU A 223 19.34 -58.11 -15.33
N ARG A 224 19.93 -58.04 -16.53
CA ARG A 224 19.54 -58.94 -17.62
C ARG A 224 20.65 -59.18 -18.65
N ARG A 225 21.74 -59.79 -18.18
CA ARG A 225 22.57 -60.69 -19.00
C ARG A 225 23.10 -61.77 -18.08
N GLN A 226 22.42 -62.92 -18.11
CA GLN A 226 22.99 -64.26 -18.21
C GLN A 226 21.82 -65.22 -18.48
#